data_AF-T1AIV4-F1
#
_entry.id   AF-T1AIV4-F1
#
_cell.length_a   1.000
_cell.length_b   1.000
_cell.length_c   1.000
_cell.angle_alpha   90.00
_cell.angle_beta   90.00
_cell.angle_gamma   90.00
#
_symmetry.space_group_name_H-M   'P 1'
#
loop_
_entity.id
_entity.type
_entity.pdbx_description
1 polymer ?
#
loop_
_entity_poly.entity_id
_entity_poly.type
_entity_poly.pdbx_seq_one_letter_code
_entity_poly.pdbx_strand_id
1 'polypeptide(L)' 'MDSVHPSIELSHRAKLAIVSAVMLGLFLSALDQTVVGTALPTIVTDLGGNSLYVWVVTAYLL' A
#
# COMPACT_ATOMS: atom_id res chain seq x y z
N MET A 1 30.07 23.30 16.96
CA MET A 1 30.14 22.13 16.07
C MET A 1 29.83 20.90 16.90
N ASP A 2 28.95 20.07 16.37
CA ASP A 2 28.69 18.64 16.67
C ASP A 2 27.90 18.27 17.94
N SER A 3 26.58 18.46 17.88
CA SER A 3 25.64 17.71 18.72
C SER A 3 25.54 16.26 18.22
N VAL A 4 26.32 15.37 18.83
CA VAL A 4 26.24 13.92 18.61
C VAL A 4 24.85 13.44 19.02
N HIS A 5 24.00 13.14 18.05
CA HIS A 5 22.75 12.41 18.31
C HIS A 5 23.13 10.99 18.77
N PRO A 6 22.62 10.50 19.91
CA PRO A 6 22.81 9.10 20.28
C PRO A 6 22.22 8.23 19.19
N SER A 7 23.07 7.53 18.46
CA SER A 7 22.67 6.53 17.48
C SER A 7 21.98 5.40 18.23
N ILE A 8 20.66 5.28 18.06
CA ILE A 8 19.87 4.18 18.61
C ILE A 8 20.41 2.88 18.01
N GLU A 9 21.18 2.11 18.78
CA GLU A 9 21.64 0.79 18.39
C GLU A 9 20.49 -0.21 18.52
N LEU A 10 19.86 -0.52 17.38
CA LEU A 10 18.82 -1.54 17.33
C LEU A 10 19.44 -2.94 17.42
N SER A 11 18.88 -3.78 18.30
CA SER A 11 19.23 -5.20 18.37
C SER A 11 18.94 -5.89 17.03
N HIS A 12 19.68 -6.95 16.69
CA HIS A 12 19.46 -7.69 15.44
C HIS A 12 18.02 -8.20 15.31
N ARG A 13 17.43 -8.67 16.41
CA ARG A 13 16.03 -9.10 16.48
C ARG A 13 15.06 -7.95 16.20
N ALA A 14 15.30 -6.76 16.76
CA ALA A 14 14.48 -5.58 16.51
C ALA A 14 14.55 -5.12 15.05
N LYS A 15 15.76 -5.13 14.44
CA LYS A 15 15.94 -4.85 13.01
C LYS A 15 15.14 -5.81 12.13
N LEU A 16 15.25 -7.12 12.39
CA LEU A 16 14.49 -8.13 11.64
C LEU A 16 12.98 -7.96 11.81
N ALA A 17 12.50 -7.65 13.02
CA ALA A 17 11.09 -7.38 13.27
C ALA A 17 10.60 -6.17 12.46
N ILE A 18 11.33 -5.06 12.47
CA ILE A 18 10.98 -3.86 11.69
C ILE A 18 10.94 -4.17 10.20
N VAL A 19 11.97 -4.84 9.66
CA VAL A 19 12.00 -5.23 8.25
C VAL A 19 10.82 -6.13 7.90
N SER A 20 10.50 -7.12 8.73
CA SER A 20 9.36 -8.01 8.49
C SER A 20 8.02 -7.27 8.50
N ALA A 21 7.85 -6.29 9.41
CA ALA A 21 6.65 -5.46 9.47
C ALA A 21 6.52 -4.58 8.22
N VAL A 22 7.62 -3.97 7.76
CA VAL A 22 7.64 -3.18 6.53
C VAL A 22 7.32 -4.05 5.32
N MET A 23 7.94 -5.23 5.20
CA MET A 23 7.68 -6.16 4.10
C MET A 23 6.23 -6.65 4.09
N LEU A 24 5.64 -6.92 5.27
CA LEU A 24 4.24 -7.30 5.38
C LEU A 24 3.31 -6.15 4.97
N GLY A 25 3.63 -4.91 5.36
CA GLY A 25 2.89 -3.73 4.91
C GLY A 25 2.93 -3.54 3.40
N LEU A 26 4.11 -3.70 2.80
CA LEU A 26 4.28 -3.67 1.34
C LEU A 26 3.51 -4.79 0.64
N PHE A 27 3.54 -6.01 1.21
CA PHE A 27 2.79 -7.15 0.69
C PHE A 27 1.28 -6.89 0.71
N LEU A 28 0.74 -6.41 1.84
CA LEU A 28 -0.67 -6.06 1.97
C LEU A 28 -1.08 -4.95 0.99
N SER A 29 -0.23 -3.93 0.81
CA SER A 29 -0.47 -2.86 -0.17
C SER A 29 -0.51 -3.37 -1.61
N ALA A 30 0.37 -4.32 -1.97
CA ALA A 30 0.36 -4.94 -3.29
C ALA A 30 -0.86 -5.83 -3.52
N LEU A 31 -1.35 -6.50 -2.46
CA LEU A 31 -2.57 -7.31 -2.51
C LEU A 31 -3.80 -6.45 -2.82
N ASP A 32 -3.94 -5.31 -2.14
CA ASP A 32 -5.02 -4.35 -2.36
C ASP A 32 -5.08 -3.88 -3.82
N GLN A 33 -3.94 -3.48 -4.40
CA GLN A 33 -3.86 -3.11 -5.83
C GLN A 33 -4.24 -4.26 -6.77
N THR A 34 -3.94 -5.51 -6.40
CA THR A 34 -4.28 -6.69 -7.22
C THR A 34 -5.78 -7.02 -7.16
N VAL A 35 -6.38 -6.94 -5.97
CA VAL A 35 -7.82 -7.14 -5.78
C VAL A 35 -8.60 -6.06 -6.53
N VAL A 36 -8.20 -4.80 -6.38
CA VAL A 36 -8.85 -3.69 -7.08
C VAL A 36 -8.70 -3.84 -8.58
N GLY A 37 -7.51 -4.16 -9.10
CA GLY A 37 -7.29 -4.34 -10.54
C GLY A 37 -8.11 -5.48 -11.17
N THR A 38 -8.39 -6.55 -10.42
CA THR A 38 -9.23 -7.66 -10.89
C THR A 38 -10.73 -7.41 -10.75
N ALA A 39 -11.14 -6.64 -9.75
CA ALA A 39 -12.55 -6.29 -9.51
C ALA A 39 -13.00 -5.08 -10.34
N LEU A 40 -12.09 -4.16 -10.70
CA LEU A 40 -12.40 -2.94 -11.44
C LEU A 40 -13.19 -3.15 -12.73
N PRO A 41 -12.85 -4.14 -13.59
CA PRO A 41 -13.59 -4.38 -14.83
C PRO A 41 -15.04 -4.77 -14.56
N THR A 42 -15.27 -5.61 -13.54
CA THR A 42 -16.62 -6.04 -13.14
C THR A 42 -17.42 -4.86 -12.59
N ILE A 43 -16.82 -4.07 -11.68
CA ILE A 43 -17.45 -2.87 -11.11
C ILE A 43 -17.83 -1.88 -12.22
N VAL A 44 -16.93 -1.57 -13.15
CA VAL A 44 -17.20 -0.64 -14.26
C VAL A 44 -18.25 -1.19 -15.23
N THR A 45 -18.29 -2.51 -15.44
CA THR A 45 -19.31 -3.16 -16.27
C THR A 45 -20.69 -3.09 -15.62
N ASP A 46 -20.78 -3.39 -14.32
CA ASP A 46 -22.03 -3.38 -13.55
C ASP A 46 -22.61 -1.97 -13.39
N LEU A 47 -21.75 -0.94 -13.33
CA LEU A 47 -22.17 0.45 -13.18
C LEU A 47 -22.62 1.13 -14.50
N GLY A 48 -22.56 0.45 -15.65
CA GLY A 48 -23.07 0.99 -16.92
C GLY A 48 -22.01 1.44 -17.93
N GLY A 49 -20.77 0.96 -17.78
CA GLY A 49 -19.74 1.02 -18.82
C GLY A 49 -18.62 2.05 -18.61
N ASN A 50 -17.74 2.14 -19.60
CA ASN A 50 -16.44 2.83 -19.56
C ASN A 50 -16.50 4.34 -19.21
N SER A 51 -17.68 4.96 -19.19
CA SER A 51 -17.89 6.34 -18.75
C SER A 51 -17.65 6.54 -17.25
N LEU A 52 -17.83 5.49 -16.44
CA LEU A 52 -17.64 5.52 -14.98
C LEU A 52 -16.25 5.07 -14.55
N TYR A 53 -15.40 4.59 -15.45
CA TYR A 53 -14.04 4.15 -15.13
C TYR A 53 -13.23 5.24 -14.39
N VAL A 54 -13.32 6.49 -14.86
CA VAL A 54 -12.64 7.64 -14.22
C VAL A 54 -13.19 7.89 -12.82
N TRP A 55 -14.53 7.81 -12.64
CA TRP A 55 -15.17 8.01 -11.34
C TRP A 55 -14.81 6.91 -10.33
N VAL A 56 -14.69 5.66 -10.75
CA VAL A 56 -14.26 4.55 -9.88
C VAL A 56 -12.83 4.77 -9.40
N VAL A 57 -11.92 5.18 -10.29
CA VAL A 57 -10.54 5.52 -9.92
C VAL A 57 -10.50 6.72 -8.97
N THR A 58 -11.29 7.77 -9.22
CA THR A 58 -11.38 8.91 -8.31
C THR A 58 -11.90 8.50 -6.93
N ALA A 59 -12.97 7.70 -6.86
CA ALA A 59 -13.53 7.23 -5.59
C ALA A 59 -12.56 6.34 -4.79
N TYR A 60 -11.69 5.59 -5.47
CA TYR A 60 -10.64 4.80 -4.82
C TYR A 60 -9.50 5.67 -4.25
N LEU A 61 -9.21 6.82 -4.89
CA LEU A 61 -8.13 7.72 -4.50
C LEU A 61 -8.54 8.77 -3.45
N LEU A 62 -9.83 8.91 -3.16
CA LEU A 62 -10.42 9.94 -2.29
C LEU A 62 -10.81 9.35 -0.93
#